data_AF-A0A8X6LNV1-F1
#
_entry.id   AF-A0A8X6LNV1-F1
#
_cell.length_a   1.000
_cell.length_b   1.000
_cell.length_c   1.000
_cell.angle_alpha   90.00
_cell.angle_beta   90.00
_cell.angle_gamma   90.00
#
_symmetry.space_group_name_H-M   'P 1'
#
loop_
_entity.id
_entity.type
_entity.pdbx_description
1 polymer ?
#
loop_
_entity_poly.entity_id
_entity_poly.type
_entity_poly.pdbx_seq_one_letter_code
_entity_poly.pdbx_strand_id
1 'polypeptide(L)' 'TFGCGAAIASSSLATEWVKGKSVDDALKIKNSDIAKELCLPPVKLHCSMLAEDAIKAALKDYKVKQQPEKSDV' A
#
# COMPACT_ATOMS: atom_id res chain seq x y z
N THR A 1 7.35 -8.14 2.78
CA THR A 1 6.35 -9.10 2.28
C THR A 1 6.96 -10.47 2.15
N PHE A 2 6.28 -11.50 2.64
CA PHE A 2 6.56 -12.90 2.31
C PHE A 2 5.57 -13.33 1.24
N GLY A 3 6.03 -13.84 0.10
CA GLY A 3 5.16 -14.16 -1.03
C GLY A 3 5.93 -14.43 -2.32
N CYS A 4 5.20 -14.65 -3.42
CA CYS A 4 5.81 -14.84 -4.74
C CYS A 4 6.55 -13.57 -5.21
N GLY A 5 7.48 -13.72 -6.18
CA GLY A 5 8.28 -12.58 -6.65
C GLY A 5 7.47 -11.36 -7.10
N ALA A 6 6.27 -11.57 -7.65
CA ALA A 6 5.36 -10.49 -8.02
C ALA A 6 4.86 -9.68 -6.80
N ALA A 7 4.58 -10.35 -5.68
CA ALA A 7 4.18 -9.68 -4.44
C ALA A 7 5.34 -8.89 -3.83
N ILE A 8 6.57 -9.42 -3.89
CA ILE A 8 7.78 -8.74 -3.41
C ILE A 8 8.04 -7.48 -4.26
N ALA A 9 8.00 -7.61 -5.60
CA ALA A 9 8.18 -6.48 -6.51
C ALA A 9 7.10 -5.39 -6.32
N SER A 10 5.83 -5.80 -6.21
CA SER A 10 4.71 -4.88 -5.94
C SER A 10 4.90 -4.12 -4.63
N SER A 11 5.32 -4.84 -3.57
CA SER A 11 5.55 -4.23 -2.26
C SER A 11 6.74 -3.26 -2.28
N SER A 12 7.83 -3.62 -2.97
CA SER A 12 9.01 -2.77 -3.09
C SER A 12 8.72 -1.48 -3.86
N LEU A 13 7.99 -1.59 -4.96
CA LEU A 13 7.57 -0.42 -5.74
C LEU A 13 6.66 0.48 -4.91
N ALA A 14 5.68 -0.12 -4.23
CA ALA A 14 4.75 0.57 -3.36
C ALA A 14 5.46 1.36 -2.25
N THR A 15 6.49 0.79 -1.59
CA THR A 15 7.27 1.50 -0.56
C THR A 15 8.06 2.68 -1.10
N GLU A 16 8.65 2.56 -2.28
CA GLU A 16 9.38 3.67 -2.90
C GLU A 16 8.42 4.79 -3.33
N TRP A 17 7.20 4.46 -3.78
CA TRP A 17 6.20 5.44 -4.18
C TRP A 17 5.59 6.22 -3.02
N VAL A 18 5.47 5.63 -1.83
CA VAL A 18 4.99 6.36 -0.63
C VAL A 18 6.07 7.21 0.02
N LYS A 19 7.35 6.90 -0.22
CA LYS A 19 8.48 7.62 0.38
C LYS A 19 8.50 9.07 -0.09
N GLY A 20 8.46 10.01 0.86
CA GLY A 20 8.47 11.45 0.58
C GLY A 20 7.14 12.02 0.08
N LYS A 21 6.08 11.20 -0.02
CA LYS A 21 4.72 11.69 -0.30
C LYS A 21 3.97 12.08 0.96
N SER A 22 2.99 12.96 0.80
CA SER A 22 2.02 13.26 1.84
C SER A 22 1.10 12.05 2.08
N VAL A 23 0.49 11.97 3.27
CA VAL A 23 -0.44 10.89 3.62
C VAL A 23 -1.62 10.82 2.65
N ASP A 24 -2.13 11.95 2.20
CA ASP A 24 -3.27 12.00 1.28
C ASP A 24 -2.88 11.64 -0.16
N ASP A 25 -1.64 11.89 -0.57
CA ASP A 25 -1.13 11.41 -1.86
C ASP A 25 -0.80 9.92 -1.83
N ALA A 26 -0.31 9.41 -0.71
CA ALA A 26 -0.09 7.98 -0.53
C ALA A 26 -1.41 7.17 -0.57
N LEU A 27 -2.52 7.75 -0.11
CA LEU A 27 -3.87 7.16 -0.22
C LEU A 27 -4.40 7.07 -1.67
N LYS A 28 -3.86 7.88 -2.60
CA LYS A 28 -4.28 7.88 -4.00
C LYS A 28 -3.63 6.76 -4.82
N ILE A 29 -2.64 6.05 -4.27
CA ILE A 29 -1.97 4.94 -4.94
C ILE A 29 -2.99 3.80 -5.13
N LYS A 30 -3.15 3.34 -6.38
CA LYS A 30 -4.08 2.26 -6.72
C LYS A 30 -3.32 1.03 -7.21
N ASN A 31 -3.90 -0.15 -7.01
CA ASN A 31 -3.38 -1.41 -7.55
C ASN A 31 -3.22 -1.37 -9.08
N SER A 32 -4.07 -0.62 -9.77
CA SER A 32 -4.03 -0.49 -11.24
C SER A 32 -2.73 0.12 -11.72
N ASP A 33 -2.21 1.11 -10.98
CA ASP A 33 -0.96 1.80 -11.33
C ASP A 33 0.24 0.89 -11.09
N ILE A 34 0.23 0.17 -9.96
CA ILE A 34 1.26 -0.83 -9.60
C ILE A 34 1.26 -1.98 -10.61
N ALA A 35 0.08 -2.49 -10.99
CA ALA A 35 -0.05 -3.59 -11.94
C ALA A 35 0.42 -3.19 -13.34
N LYS A 36 0.13 -1.93 -13.74
CA LYS A 36 0.57 -1.39 -15.02
C LYS A 36 2.08 -1.21 -15.08
N GLU A 37 2.69 -0.68 -14.01
CA GLU A 37 4.14 -0.49 -13.92
C GLU A 37 4.91 -1.81 -13.97
N LEU A 38 4.39 -2.84 -13.29
CA LEU A 38 5.00 -4.17 -13.23
C LEU A 38 4.55 -5.09 -14.38
N CYS A 39 3.76 -4.59 -15.33
CA CYS A 39 3.18 -5.36 -16.44
C CYS A 39 2.55 -6.69 -15.97
N LEU A 40 1.84 -6.66 -14.85
CA LEU A 40 1.28 -7.87 -14.24
C LEU A 40 0.17 -8.43 -15.14
N PRO A 41 0.20 -9.74 -15.45
CA PRO A 41 -0.91 -10.37 -16.14
C PRO A 41 -2.15 -10.40 -15.22
N PRO A 42 -3.38 -10.44 -15.78
CA PRO A 42 -4.62 -10.33 -15.02
C PRO A 42 -4.74 -11.38 -13.89
N VAL A 43 -4.15 -12.55 -14.06
CA VAL A 43 -4.12 -13.63 -13.05
C VAL A 43 -3.29 -13.31 -11.80
N LYS A 44 -2.40 -12.31 -11.85
CA LYS A 44 -1.50 -11.92 -10.74
C LYS A 44 -1.84 -10.56 -10.10
N LEU A 45 -3.00 -9.99 -10.42
CA LEU A 45 -3.46 -8.71 -9.85
C LEU A 45 -3.64 -8.74 -8.32
N HIS A 46 -3.81 -9.92 -7.71
CA HIS A 46 -3.88 -10.02 -6.25
C HIS A 46 -2.59 -9.48 -5.58
N CYS A 47 -1.43 -9.58 -6.23
CA CYS A 47 -0.16 -9.08 -5.69
C CYS A 47 -0.12 -7.55 -5.59
N SER A 48 -0.73 -6.84 -6.54
CA SER A 48 -0.82 -5.37 -6.50
C SER A 48 -1.94 -4.90 -5.57
N MET A 49 -3.04 -5.65 -5.47
CA MET A 49 -4.12 -5.38 -4.52
C MET A 49 -3.62 -5.47 -3.07
N LEU A 50 -2.84 -6.51 -2.74
CA LEU A 50 -2.24 -6.65 -1.42
C LEU A 50 -1.33 -5.46 -1.04
N ALA A 51 -0.57 -4.94 -2.01
CA ALA A 51 0.29 -3.78 -1.77
C ALA A 51 -0.51 -2.50 -1.51
N GLU A 52 -1.60 -2.27 -2.26
CA GLU A 52 -2.51 -1.14 -2.04
C GLU A 52 -3.20 -1.22 -0.68
N ASP A 53 -3.76 -2.38 -0.33
CA ASP A 53 -4.47 -2.59 0.92
C ASP A 53 -3.54 -2.42 2.13
N ALA A 54 -2.29 -2.90 2.03
CA ALA A 54 -1.28 -2.71 3.07
C ALA A 54 -0.97 -1.22 3.31
N ILE A 55 -0.80 -0.43 2.24
CA ILE A 55 -0.57 1.02 2.37
C ILE A 55 -1.78 1.68 3.05
N LYS A 56 -3.00 1.40 2.58
CA LYS A 56 -4.21 2.00 3.14
C LYS A 56 -4.39 1.65 4.62
N ALA A 57 -4.16 0.40 4.99
CA ALA A 57 -4.24 -0.05 6.38
C ALA A 57 -3.20 0.67 7.25
N ALA A 58 -1.94 0.77 6.79
CA ALA A 58 -0.88 1.46 7.51
C ALA A 58 -1.18 2.97 7.68
N LEU A 59 -1.68 3.64 6.65
CA LEU A 59 -2.04 5.06 6.73
C LEU A 59 -3.26 5.29 7.62
N LYS A 60 -4.23 4.37 7.63
CA LYS A 60 -5.38 4.42 8.54
C LYS A 60 -4.93 4.28 9.99
N ASP A 61 -4.09 3.29 10.30
CA ASP A 61 -3.53 3.09 11.63
C ASP A 61 -2.70 4.31 12.08
N TYR A 62 -1.90 4.88 11.18
CA TYR A 62 -1.17 6.12 11.43
C TYR A 62 -2.09 7.29 11.79
N LYS A 63 -3.18 7.50 11.04
CA LYS A 63 -4.17 8.55 11.33
C LYS A 63 -4.85 8.35 12.69
N VAL A 64 -5.15 7.11 13.06
CA VAL A 64 -5.74 6.78 14.38
C VAL A 64 -4.77 7.11 15.50
N LYS A 65 -3.49 6.74 15.37
CA LYS A 65 -2.45 7.01 16.38
C LYS A 65 -2.06 8.47 16.53
N GLN A 66 -2.26 9.28 15.48
CA GLN A 66 -2.06 10.73 15.51
C GLN A 66 -3.18 11.49 16.24
N GLN A 67 -4.33 10.85 16.47
CA GLN A 67 -5.35 11.42 17.36
C GLN A 67 -4.91 11.14 18.81
N PRO A 68 -4.93 12.15 19.71
CA PRO A 68 -4.64 11.90 21.10
C PRO A 68 -5.64 10.86 21.62
N GLU A 69 -5.09 9.80 22.19
CA GLU A 69 -5.79 8.66 22.79
C GLU A 69 -7.05 9.14 23.52
N LYS A 70 -8.24 8.90 22.96
CA LYS A 70 -9.41 8.72 23.82
C LYS A 70 -9.27 7.30 24.35
N SER A 71 -8.65 7.20 25.51
CA SER A 71 -8.67 6.02 26.36
C SER A 71 -10.14 5.66 26.60
N ASP A 72 -10.62 4.59 25.98
CA ASP A 72 -11.88 3.94 26.37
C ASP A 72 -11.73 3.48 27.83
N VAL A 73 -12.35 4.23 28.75
CA VAL A 73 -12.68 3.85 30.13
C VAL A 73 -13.91 2.96 30.12
#